data_AF-A0A2U9RAM2-F1
#
_entry.id   AF-A0A2U9RAM2-F1
#
_cell.length_a   1.000
_cell.length_b   1.000
_cell.length_c   1.000
_cell.angle_alpha   90.00
_cell.angle_beta   90.00
_cell.angle_gamma   90.00
#
_symmetry.space_group_name_H-M   'P 1'
#
loop_
_entity.id
_entity.type
_entity.pdbx_description
1 polymer ?
#
loop_
_entity_poly.entity_id
_entity_poly.type
_entity_poly.pdbx_seq_one_letter_code
_entity_poly.pdbx_strand_id
1 'polypeptide(L)'
;MEHFKLLLRTTSSKLEFKHKKSRLMSTNMIQTDILERLRTLANEPNDSRNFERGLDLLKMKLAQIVRSDRIADVWEDLVGELAYLEGNTSVLVSMMEKQKVINMARTPQEGWFTRKEPQIVDDQPVDRISKVIRNVIVAQEYLGDEIKELKKLSMALSRCINKDWVLKHEIGDDLEDKIYIEITRKLRGEDESTVVEDYLKELTDIYKIDLFNEGKYPGEEQAETERKTISTGLSSVPKLDDLDDLKSRFEALKK
;
A
#
# COMPACT_ATOMS: atom_id res chain seq x y z
N MET A 1 1.64 -29.81 -3.82
CA MET A 1 0.67 -29.02 -3.04
C MET A 1 1.33 -28.32 -1.85
N GLU A 2 2.08 -29.02 -0.99
CA GLU A 2 2.69 -28.40 0.21
C GLU A 2 3.67 -27.26 -0.06
N HIS A 3 4.49 -27.38 -1.11
CA HIS A 3 5.42 -26.32 -1.49
C HIS A 3 4.72 -25.01 -1.90
N PHE A 4 3.55 -25.10 -2.55
CA PHE A 4 2.78 -23.93 -2.97
C PHE A 4 2.11 -23.23 -1.79
N LYS A 5 1.53 -24.03 -0.87
CA LYS A 5 1.01 -23.55 0.42
C LYS A 5 2.10 -22.87 1.25
N LEU A 6 3.28 -23.48 1.34
CA LEU A 6 4.41 -22.91 2.06
C LEU A 6 4.84 -21.57 1.46
N LEU A 7 4.88 -21.44 0.14
CA LEU A 7 5.21 -20.20 -0.55
C LEU A 7 4.19 -19.08 -0.26
N LEU A 8 2.89 -19.40 -0.29
CA LEU A 8 1.82 -18.47 0.09
C LEU A 8 1.99 -17.98 1.54
N ARG A 9 2.11 -18.90 2.50
CA ARG A 9 2.31 -18.56 3.92
C ARG A 9 3.55 -17.71 4.17
N THR A 10 4.69 -18.12 3.59
CA THR A 10 5.95 -17.41 3.78
C THR A 10 5.87 -15.99 3.20
N THR A 11 5.19 -15.83 2.06
CA THR A 11 4.96 -14.51 1.46
C THR A 11 4.02 -13.67 2.32
N SER A 12 2.91 -14.23 2.81
CA SER A 12 1.98 -13.54 3.71
C SER A 12 2.67 -13.03 4.97
N SER A 13 3.39 -13.90 5.68
CA SER A 13 4.14 -13.49 6.89
C SER A 13 5.19 -12.41 6.61
N LYS A 14 5.78 -12.41 5.40
CA LYS A 14 6.74 -11.39 4.99
C LYS A 14 6.07 -10.04 4.74
N LEU A 15 4.91 -10.04 4.09
CA LEU A 15 4.10 -8.86 3.85
C LEU A 15 3.60 -8.27 5.17
N GLU A 16 3.07 -9.10 6.08
CA GLU A 16 2.64 -8.69 7.43
C GLU A 16 3.78 -8.04 8.22
N PHE A 17 4.97 -8.67 8.21
CA PHE A 17 6.14 -8.09 8.87
C PHE A 17 6.54 -6.74 8.27
N LYS A 18 6.54 -6.62 6.95
CA LYS A 18 6.86 -5.39 6.22
C LYS A 18 5.84 -4.29 6.51
N HIS A 19 4.55 -4.62 6.46
CA HIS A 19 3.45 -3.73 6.82
C HIS A 19 3.65 -3.18 8.23
N LYS A 20 3.76 -4.06 9.23
CA LYS A 20 3.93 -3.66 10.63
C LYS A 20 5.18 -2.80 10.83
N LYS A 21 6.30 -3.16 10.21
CA LYS A 21 7.54 -2.39 10.28
C LYS A 21 7.37 -1.01 9.65
N SER A 22 6.76 -0.92 8.47
CA SER A 22 6.58 0.36 7.77
C SER A 22 5.70 1.31 8.57
N ARG A 23 4.57 0.83 9.11
CA ARG A 23 3.69 1.65 9.96
C ARG A 23 4.44 2.23 11.15
N LEU A 24 5.20 1.39 11.85
CA LEU A 24 5.99 1.83 13.00
C LEU A 24 7.04 2.89 12.62
N MET A 25 7.70 2.72 11.47
CA MET A 25 8.67 3.69 10.97
C MET A 25 8.02 5.01 10.58
N SER A 26 6.88 4.98 9.87
CA SER A 26 6.10 6.18 9.54
C SER A 26 5.70 6.95 10.80
N THR A 27 5.12 6.27 11.79
CA THR A 27 4.73 6.90 13.07
C THR A 27 5.94 7.51 13.78
N ASN A 28 7.06 6.80 13.84
CA ASN A 28 8.27 7.30 14.49
C ASN A 28 8.83 8.54 13.76
N MET A 29 8.90 8.51 12.42
CA MET A 29 9.35 9.66 11.62
C MET A 29 8.44 10.88 11.81
N ILE A 30 7.12 10.67 11.88
CA ILE A 30 6.18 11.75 12.18
C ILE A 30 6.52 12.38 13.53
N GLN A 31 6.61 11.54 14.57
CA GLN A 31 6.81 12.01 15.95
C GLN A 31 8.16 12.68 16.20
N THR A 32 9.23 12.15 15.60
CA THR A 32 10.61 12.56 15.94
C THR A 32 11.21 13.58 14.99
N ASP A 33 10.66 13.78 13.79
CA ASP A 33 11.26 14.65 12.77
C ASP A 33 10.25 15.61 12.15
N ILE A 34 9.10 15.10 11.67
CA ILE A 34 8.10 15.95 10.99
C ILE A 34 7.50 16.99 11.95
N LEU A 35 7.09 16.58 13.15
CA LEU A 35 6.49 17.51 14.12
C LEU A 35 7.48 18.57 14.62
N GLU A 36 8.75 18.20 14.83
CA GLU A 36 9.79 19.17 15.21
C GLU A 36 10.00 20.21 14.11
N ARG A 37 10.01 19.78 12.85
CA ARG A 37 10.13 20.69 11.70
C ARG A 37 8.92 21.59 11.54
N LEU A 38 7.72 21.05 11.69
CA LEU A 38 6.48 21.84 11.64
C LEU A 38 6.49 22.95 12.69
N ARG A 39 6.84 22.62 13.94
CA ARG A 39 6.95 23.60 15.03
C ARG A 39 8.05 24.64 14.77
N THR A 40 9.19 24.21 14.22
CA THR A 40 10.27 25.13 13.84
C THR A 40 9.82 26.09 12.74
N LEU A 41 9.17 25.56 11.70
CA LEU A 41 8.64 26.34 10.58
C LEU A 41 7.56 27.34 10.99
N ALA A 42 6.66 26.96 11.90
CA ALA A 42 5.63 27.86 12.39
C ALA A 42 6.19 29.13 13.06
N ASN A 43 7.42 29.08 13.59
CA ASN A 43 8.08 30.25 14.18
C ASN A 43 8.81 31.14 13.15
N GLU A 44 8.91 30.72 11.89
CA GLU A 44 9.51 31.51 10.83
C GLU A 44 8.45 32.43 10.18
N PRO A 45 8.82 33.65 9.74
CA PRO A 45 7.89 34.48 8.97
C PRO A 45 7.50 33.80 7.66
N ASN A 46 6.20 33.76 7.36
CA ASN A 46 5.66 33.07 6.16
C ASN A 46 6.28 33.56 4.85
N ASP A 47 6.55 34.86 4.75
CA ASP A 47 7.13 35.49 3.55
C ASP A 47 8.66 35.31 3.45
N SER A 48 9.26 34.58 4.40
CA SER A 48 10.69 34.35 4.41
C SER A 48 11.07 33.19 3.47
N ARG A 49 12.20 33.35 2.79
CA ARG A 49 12.79 32.28 1.99
C ARG A 49 13.11 31.01 2.81
N ASN A 50 13.36 31.17 4.11
CA ASN A 50 13.59 30.05 5.02
C ASN A 50 12.31 29.23 5.22
N PHE A 51 11.17 29.90 5.41
CA PHE A 51 9.87 29.26 5.52
C PHE A 51 9.52 28.51 4.24
N GLU A 52 9.57 29.16 3.08
CA GLU A 52 9.26 28.54 1.78
C GLU A 52 10.11 27.28 1.55
N ARG A 53 11.43 27.40 1.69
CA ARG A 53 12.34 26.27 1.50
C ARG A 53 12.13 25.17 2.54
N GLY A 54 11.87 25.53 3.79
CA GLY A 54 11.62 24.57 4.84
C GLY A 54 10.32 23.79 4.59
N LEU A 55 9.28 24.48 4.12
CA LEU A 55 8.01 23.88 3.74
C LEU A 55 8.17 22.91 2.57
N ASP A 56 8.92 23.28 1.54
CA ASP A 56 9.24 22.38 0.41
C ASP A 56 9.94 21.10 0.90
N LEU A 57 10.96 21.24 1.75
CA LEU A 57 11.68 20.10 2.32
C LEU A 57 10.78 19.22 3.20
N LEU A 58 9.86 19.83 3.95
CA LEU A 58 8.88 19.11 4.74
C LEU A 58 7.92 18.32 3.85
N LYS A 59 7.38 18.94 2.80
CA LYS A 59 6.51 18.28 1.81
C LYS A 59 7.22 17.13 1.11
N MET A 60 8.51 17.28 0.77
CA MET A 60 9.31 16.18 0.23
C MET A 60 9.42 14.99 1.19
N LYS A 61 9.57 15.25 2.51
CA LYS A 61 9.60 14.18 3.52
C LYS A 61 8.23 13.54 3.73
N LEU A 62 7.17 14.34 3.76
CA LEU A 62 5.79 13.84 3.82
C LEU A 62 5.48 12.96 2.61
N ALA A 63 5.91 13.34 1.41
CA ALA A 63 5.76 12.51 0.20
C ALA A 63 6.41 11.12 0.35
N GLN A 64 7.57 11.03 1.03
CA GLN A 64 8.19 9.74 1.32
C GLN A 64 7.33 8.89 2.27
N ILE A 65 6.75 9.50 3.31
CA ILE A 65 5.85 8.83 4.26
C ILE A 65 4.57 8.37 3.55
N VAL A 66 3.95 9.24 2.75
CA VAL A 66 2.74 8.94 1.96
C VAL A 66 2.98 7.75 1.03
N ARG A 67 4.09 7.72 0.29
CA ARG A 67 4.46 6.55 -0.54
C ARG A 67 4.63 5.29 0.30
N SER A 68 5.32 5.38 1.43
CA SER A 68 5.54 4.24 2.33
C SER A 68 4.22 3.69 2.88
N ASP A 69 3.30 4.56 3.28
CA ASP A 69 2.00 4.18 3.82
C ASP A 69 1.10 3.56 2.74
N ARG A 70 1.12 4.10 1.51
CA ARG A 70 0.40 3.51 0.36
C ARG A 70 0.89 2.10 0.04
N ILE A 71 2.21 1.89 0.04
CA ILE A 71 2.80 0.56 -0.14
C ILE A 71 2.39 -0.37 1.01
N ALA A 72 2.35 0.16 2.24
CA ALA A 72 1.92 -0.60 3.41
C ALA A 72 0.45 -1.05 3.30
N ASP A 73 -0.45 -0.17 2.85
CA ASP A 73 -1.85 -0.53 2.55
C ASP A 73 -1.94 -1.66 1.52
N VAL A 74 -1.15 -1.59 0.43
CA VAL A 74 -1.13 -2.64 -0.60
C VAL A 74 -0.65 -3.97 -0.02
N TRP A 75 0.33 -3.98 0.88
CA TRP A 75 0.75 -5.21 1.53
C TRP A 75 -0.37 -5.83 2.38
N GLU A 76 -1.19 -5.01 3.05
CA GLU A 76 -2.36 -5.46 3.80
C GLU A 76 -3.43 -6.06 2.87
N ASP A 77 -3.76 -5.36 1.78
CA ASP A 77 -4.69 -5.85 0.75
C ASP A 77 -4.23 -7.21 0.19
N LEU A 78 -2.93 -7.33 -0.12
CA LEU A 78 -2.34 -8.57 -0.62
C LEU A 78 -2.38 -9.71 0.40
N VAL A 79 -2.24 -9.45 1.70
CA VAL A 79 -2.34 -10.49 2.73
C VAL A 79 -3.72 -11.14 2.70
N GLY A 80 -4.79 -10.36 2.53
CA GLY A 80 -6.15 -10.87 2.36
C GLY A 80 -6.28 -11.76 1.11
N GLU A 81 -5.73 -11.31 -0.02
CA GLU A 81 -5.71 -12.06 -1.28
C GLU A 81 -4.93 -13.38 -1.16
N LEU A 82 -3.78 -13.37 -0.47
CA LEU A 82 -2.98 -14.58 -0.25
C LEU A 82 -3.68 -15.59 0.66
N ALA A 83 -4.41 -15.13 1.68
CA ALA A 83 -5.21 -16.00 2.52
C ALA A 83 -6.33 -16.70 1.72
N TYR A 84 -6.98 -15.97 0.80
CA TYR A 84 -7.96 -16.57 -0.11
C TYR A 84 -7.34 -17.64 -1.02
N LEU A 85 -6.16 -17.35 -1.60
CA LEU A 85 -5.43 -18.32 -2.43
C LEU A 85 -4.99 -19.55 -1.63
N GLU A 86 -4.60 -19.39 -0.37
CA GLU A 86 -4.21 -20.51 0.51
C GLU A 86 -5.38 -21.48 0.72
N GLY A 87 -6.58 -20.94 0.95
CA GLY A 87 -7.81 -21.73 1.06
C GLY A 87 -8.16 -22.52 -0.21
N ASN A 88 -7.68 -22.06 -1.38
CA ASN A 88 -8.04 -22.61 -2.70
C ASN A 88 -6.87 -23.28 -3.44
N THR A 89 -5.83 -23.69 -2.72
CA THR A 89 -4.60 -24.28 -3.32
C THR A 89 -4.81 -25.52 -4.19
N SER A 90 -5.83 -26.35 -3.96
CA SER A 90 -6.15 -27.48 -4.85
C SER A 90 -6.57 -27.01 -6.25
N VAL A 91 -7.35 -25.94 -6.31
CA VAL A 91 -7.78 -25.30 -7.56
C VAL A 91 -6.58 -24.71 -8.28
N LEU A 92 -5.68 -24.03 -7.56
CA LEU A 92 -4.44 -23.46 -8.13
C LEU A 92 -3.55 -24.51 -8.80
N VAL A 93 -3.42 -25.70 -8.19
CA VAL A 93 -2.67 -26.82 -8.79
C VAL A 93 -3.34 -27.28 -10.08
N SER A 94 -4.67 -27.46 -10.08
CA SER A 94 -5.41 -27.84 -11.28
C SER A 94 -5.30 -26.79 -12.39
N MET A 95 -5.39 -25.51 -12.05
CA MET A 95 -5.21 -24.40 -13.01
C MET A 95 -3.81 -24.42 -13.63
N MET A 96 -2.77 -24.62 -12.82
CA MET A 96 -1.39 -24.73 -13.31
C MET A 96 -1.20 -25.93 -14.25
N GLU A 97 -1.81 -27.08 -13.95
CA GLU A 97 -1.77 -28.26 -14.82
C GLU A 97 -2.50 -28.01 -16.15
N LYS A 98 -3.68 -27.39 -16.11
CA LYS A 98 -4.43 -26.99 -17.32
C LYS A 98 -3.61 -26.03 -18.18
N GLN A 99 -3.02 -25.00 -17.58
CA GLN A 99 -2.22 -24.02 -18.30
C GLN A 99 -0.95 -24.63 -18.91
N LYS A 100 -0.33 -25.61 -18.22
CA LYS A 100 0.80 -26.36 -18.76
C LYS A 100 0.42 -27.12 -20.04
N VAL A 101 -0.74 -27.79 -20.06
CA VAL A 101 -1.25 -28.50 -21.24
C VAL A 101 -1.52 -27.52 -22.40
N ILE A 102 -2.16 -26.39 -22.11
CA ILE A 102 -2.41 -25.32 -23.10
C ILE A 102 -1.09 -24.81 -23.70
N ASN A 103 -0.10 -24.53 -22.86
CA ASN A 103 1.20 -24.02 -23.32
C ASN A 103 1.96 -25.05 -24.16
N MET A 104 1.91 -26.34 -23.79
CA MET A 104 2.49 -27.43 -24.59
C MET A 104 1.80 -27.58 -25.97
N ALA A 105 0.49 -27.32 -26.04
CA ALA A 105 -0.24 -27.33 -27.31
C ALA A 105 0.06 -26.12 -28.21
N ARG A 106 0.51 -24.99 -27.63
CA ARG A 106 0.90 -23.76 -28.34
C ARG A 106 2.34 -23.78 -28.85
N THR A 107 3.24 -24.55 -28.25
CA THR A 107 4.60 -24.74 -28.77
C THR A 107 4.54 -25.36 -30.17
N PRO A 108 5.11 -24.72 -31.22
CA PRO A 108 5.16 -25.29 -32.55
C PRO A 108 5.97 -26.59 -32.49
N GLN A 109 5.33 -27.74 -32.73
CA GLN A 109 6.07 -28.92 -33.13
C GLN A 109 6.62 -28.63 -34.53
N GLU A 110 7.94 -28.77 -34.71
CA GLU A 110 8.58 -28.65 -36.02
C GLU A 110 7.86 -29.55 -37.04
N GLY A 111 7.05 -28.94 -37.91
CA GLY A 111 6.18 -29.63 -38.85
C GLY A 111 5.11 -28.67 -39.38
N TRP A 112 5.28 -28.24 -40.63
CA TRP A 112 4.49 -27.19 -41.26
C TRP A 112 3.00 -27.56 -41.50
N PHE A 113 2.19 -26.50 -41.58
CA PHE A 113 0.81 -26.36 -42.08
C PHE A 113 -0.33 -26.30 -41.04
N THR A 114 -0.82 -25.06 -40.87
CA THR A 114 -2.17 -24.66 -40.44
C THR A 114 -2.69 -25.30 -39.15
N ARG A 115 -1.97 -25.11 -38.03
CA ARG A 115 -2.69 -25.07 -36.76
C ARG A 115 -3.30 -23.69 -36.65
N LYS A 116 -4.63 -23.59 -36.83
CA LYS A 116 -5.37 -22.45 -36.26
C LYS A 116 -4.90 -22.37 -34.82
N GLU A 117 -4.33 -21.22 -34.41
CA GLU A 117 -4.14 -20.96 -32.99
C GLU A 117 -5.43 -21.38 -32.31
N PRO A 118 -5.40 -22.22 -31.26
CA PRO A 118 -6.61 -22.44 -30.49
C PRO A 118 -7.02 -21.05 -30.02
N GLN A 119 -8.02 -20.49 -30.70
CA GLN A 119 -8.78 -19.35 -30.23
C GLN A 119 -9.41 -19.90 -28.97
N ILE A 120 -8.75 -19.65 -27.85
CA ILE A 120 -9.39 -19.74 -26.55
C ILE A 120 -10.38 -18.58 -26.58
N VAL A 121 -11.55 -18.85 -27.14
CA VAL A 121 -12.72 -17.98 -27.02
C VAL A 121 -13.21 -18.21 -25.59
N ASP A 122 -12.50 -17.64 -24.63
CA ASP A 122 -13.02 -17.52 -23.27
C ASP A 122 -13.87 -16.23 -23.25
N ASP A 123 -15.07 -16.34 -23.82
CA ASP A 123 -16.21 -15.43 -23.60
C ASP A 123 -16.81 -15.61 -22.19
N GLN A 124 -16.17 -16.42 -21.36
CA GLN A 124 -16.51 -16.61 -19.96
C GLN A 124 -15.94 -15.45 -19.13
N PRO A 125 -16.67 -14.96 -18.11
CA PRO A 125 -16.12 -13.99 -17.18
C PRO A 125 -14.88 -14.56 -16.48
N VAL A 126 -13.88 -13.71 -16.23
CA VAL A 126 -12.70 -14.10 -15.44
C VAL A 126 -13.16 -14.55 -14.06
N ASP A 127 -12.82 -15.78 -13.69
CA ASP A 127 -13.18 -16.33 -12.40
C ASP A 127 -12.46 -15.58 -11.26
N ARG A 128 -13.05 -15.63 -10.06
CA ARG A 128 -12.54 -14.94 -8.88
C ARG A 128 -11.07 -15.26 -8.59
N ILE A 129 -10.66 -16.52 -8.66
CA ILE A 129 -9.27 -16.92 -8.34
C ILE A 129 -8.31 -16.29 -9.36
N SER A 130 -8.69 -16.26 -10.64
CA SER A 130 -7.90 -15.57 -11.67
C SER A 130 -7.76 -14.06 -11.41
N LYS A 131 -8.81 -13.38 -10.90
CA LYS A 131 -8.74 -11.96 -10.50
C LYS A 131 -7.82 -11.74 -9.30
N VAL A 132 -7.90 -12.61 -8.29
CA VAL A 132 -6.98 -12.56 -7.15
C VAL A 132 -5.53 -12.74 -7.59
N ILE A 133 -5.28 -13.70 -8.48
CA ILE A 133 -3.94 -13.91 -9.07
C ILE A 133 -3.46 -12.66 -9.82
N ARG A 134 -4.34 -12.01 -10.60
CA ARG A 134 -4.05 -10.75 -11.29
C ARG A 134 -3.58 -9.69 -10.31
N ASN A 135 -4.30 -9.50 -9.20
CA ASN A 135 -4.00 -8.48 -8.20
C ASN A 135 -2.59 -8.68 -7.61
N VAL A 136 -2.23 -9.92 -7.29
CA VAL A 136 -0.88 -10.27 -6.79
C VAL A 136 0.21 -10.01 -7.83
N ILE A 137 -0.04 -10.40 -9.10
CA ILE A 137 0.93 -10.20 -10.19
C ILE A 137 1.16 -8.71 -10.44
N VAL A 138 0.09 -7.94 -10.56
CA VAL A 138 0.15 -6.50 -10.86
C VAL A 138 0.82 -5.74 -9.71
N ALA A 139 0.44 -6.04 -8.45
CA ALA A 139 1.11 -5.42 -7.32
C ALA A 139 2.62 -5.71 -7.31
N GLN A 140 3.04 -6.94 -7.64
CA GLN A 140 4.45 -7.29 -7.72
C GLN A 140 5.18 -6.50 -8.81
N GLU A 141 4.56 -6.22 -9.96
CA GLU A 141 5.18 -5.44 -11.04
C GLU A 141 5.56 -4.03 -10.58
N TYR A 142 4.71 -3.39 -9.78
CA TYR A 142 4.99 -2.06 -9.21
C TYR A 142 5.97 -2.12 -8.03
N LEU A 143 5.82 -3.08 -7.12
CA LEU A 143 6.67 -3.23 -5.93
C LEU A 143 8.08 -3.75 -6.27
N GLY A 144 8.28 -4.28 -7.48
CA GLY A 144 9.55 -4.79 -7.95
C GLY A 144 10.08 -5.96 -7.10
N ASP A 145 11.37 -5.89 -6.76
CA ASP A 145 12.12 -6.97 -6.09
C ASP A 145 12.29 -6.75 -4.58
N GLU A 146 11.57 -5.80 -3.97
CA GLU A 146 11.68 -5.47 -2.54
C GLU A 146 11.37 -6.65 -1.62
N ILE A 147 10.50 -7.56 -2.09
CA ILE A 147 10.10 -8.80 -1.40
C ILE A 147 10.32 -9.97 -2.35
N LYS A 148 11.46 -10.66 -2.18
CA LYS A 148 11.86 -11.79 -3.03
C LYS A 148 10.83 -12.92 -3.04
N GLU A 149 10.17 -13.16 -1.91
CA GLU A 149 9.11 -14.15 -1.76
C GLU A 149 7.90 -13.81 -2.63
N LEU A 150 7.48 -12.53 -2.66
CA LEU A 150 6.38 -12.05 -3.51
C LEU A 150 6.71 -12.21 -5.00
N LYS A 151 7.96 -11.93 -5.41
CA LYS A 151 8.41 -12.19 -6.78
C LYS A 151 8.29 -13.66 -7.15
N LYS A 152 8.81 -14.55 -6.31
CA LYS A 152 8.73 -16.02 -6.53
C LYS A 152 7.29 -16.48 -6.60
N LEU A 153 6.42 -15.95 -5.74
CA LEU A 153 5.00 -16.26 -5.75
C LEU A 153 4.30 -15.76 -7.01
N SER A 154 4.52 -14.51 -7.42
CA SER A 154 3.99 -13.93 -8.66
C SER A 154 4.38 -14.77 -9.89
N MET A 155 5.64 -15.21 -9.97
CA MET A 155 6.09 -16.12 -11.04
C MET A 155 5.39 -17.48 -11.02
N ALA A 156 5.10 -18.02 -9.83
CA ALA A 156 4.38 -19.28 -9.69
C ALA A 156 2.90 -19.12 -10.07
N LEU A 157 2.23 -18.07 -9.59
CA LEU A 157 0.83 -17.78 -9.90
C LEU A 157 0.61 -17.41 -11.37
N SER A 158 1.59 -16.78 -12.02
CA SER A 158 1.56 -16.51 -13.47
C SER A 158 1.45 -17.79 -14.30
N ARG A 159 1.81 -18.96 -13.75
CA ARG A 159 1.65 -20.26 -14.42
C ARG A 159 0.26 -20.85 -14.25
N CYS A 160 -0.58 -20.28 -13.39
CA CYS A 160 -1.95 -20.72 -13.15
C CYS A 160 -2.94 -20.07 -14.11
N ILE A 161 -2.59 -18.95 -14.76
CA ILE A 161 -3.52 -18.18 -15.59
C ILE A 161 -2.91 -17.86 -16.97
N ASN A 162 -3.78 -17.55 -17.93
CA ASN A 162 -3.38 -16.86 -19.15
C ASN A 162 -3.30 -15.34 -18.87
N LYS A 163 -2.10 -14.87 -18.48
CA LYS A 163 -1.86 -13.49 -18.06
C LYS A 163 -2.36 -12.45 -19.08
N ASP A 164 -2.14 -12.67 -20.38
CA ASP A 164 -2.54 -11.72 -21.43
C ASP A 164 -4.06 -11.58 -21.54
N TRP A 165 -4.80 -12.65 -21.27
CA TRP A 165 -6.27 -12.62 -21.27
C TRP A 165 -6.80 -11.95 -20.01
N VAL A 166 -6.31 -12.35 -18.84
CA VAL A 166 -6.77 -11.80 -17.54
C VAL A 166 -6.49 -10.30 -17.41
N LEU A 167 -5.35 -9.82 -17.92
CA LEU A 167 -5.00 -8.39 -17.86
C LEU A 167 -5.76 -7.52 -18.87
N LYS A 168 -6.30 -8.10 -19.95
CA LYS A 168 -7.07 -7.37 -20.97
C LYS A 168 -8.57 -7.43 -20.74
N HIS A 169 -9.02 -8.29 -19.84
CA HIS A 169 -10.44 -8.43 -19.55
C HIS A 169 -11.00 -7.17 -18.89
N GLU A 170 -12.28 -6.90 -19.15
CA GLU A 170 -12.96 -5.74 -18.58
C GLU A 170 -13.01 -5.82 -17.05
N ILE A 171 -12.82 -4.68 -16.41
CA ILE A 171 -12.86 -4.55 -14.95
C ILE A 171 -14.33 -4.32 -14.57
N GLY A 172 -14.88 -5.23 -13.77
CA GLY A 172 -16.23 -5.15 -13.24
C GLY A 172 -16.32 -4.36 -11.92
N ASP A 173 -17.42 -4.56 -11.20
CA ASP A 173 -17.72 -3.88 -9.92
C ASP A 173 -17.60 -4.81 -8.68
N ASP A 174 -17.01 -5.99 -8.85
CA ASP A 174 -16.78 -6.91 -7.73
C ASP A 174 -15.57 -6.49 -6.86
N LEU A 175 -15.43 -7.17 -5.73
CA LEU A 175 -14.43 -6.83 -4.71
C LEU A 175 -13.00 -6.95 -5.27
N GLU A 176 -12.70 -8.01 -6.01
CA GLU A 176 -11.36 -8.25 -6.55
C GLU A 176 -10.98 -7.22 -7.62
N ASP A 177 -11.95 -6.76 -8.42
CA ASP A 177 -11.77 -5.65 -9.35
C ASP A 177 -11.59 -4.30 -8.64
N LYS A 178 -12.29 -4.06 -7.52
CA LYS A 178 -12.06 -2.88 -6.67
C LYS A 178 -10.66 -2.88 -6.04
N ILE A 179 -10.22 -4.02 -5.53
CA ILE A 179 -8.86 -4.19 -5.00
C ILE A 179 -7.82 -3.92 -6.09
N TYR A 180 -8.03 -4.42 -7.31
CA TYR A 180 -7.15 -4.13 -8.45
C TYR A 180 -7.01 -2.64 -8.74
N ILE A 181 -8.13 -1.92 -8.81
CA ILE A 181 -8.16 -0.47 -9.05
C ILE A 181 -7.38 0.24 -7.95
N GLU A 182 -7.63 -0.12 -6.70
CA GLU A 182 -7.03 0.54 -5.54
C GLU A 182 -5.52 0.28 -5.44
N ILE A 183 -5.06 -0.95 -5.68
CA ILE A 183 -3.63 -1.29 -5.79
C ILE A 183 -2.98 -0.43 -6.87
N THR A 184 -3.59 -0.35 -8.05
CA THR A 184 -3.05 0.40 -9.17
C THR A 184 -2.97 1.89 -8.85
N ARG A 185 -4.03 2.46 -8.27
CA ARG A 185 -4.09 3.87 -7.85
C ARG A 185 -3.01 4.20 -6.83
N LYS A 186 -2.92 3.42 -5.74
CA LYS A 186 -1.94 3.60 -4.65
C LYS A 186 -0.50 3.53 -5.16
N LEU A 187 -0.19 2.58 -6.03
CA LEU A 187 1.18 2.36 -6.49
C LEU A 187 1.62 3.29 -7.63
N ARG A 188 0.69 3.80 -8.45
CA ARG A 188 1.00 4.85 -9.44
C ARG A 188 1.21 6.21 -8.79
N GLY A 189 0.44 6.50 -7.75
CA GLY A 189 0.57 7.71 -6.96
C GLY A 189 0.31 9.01 -7.71
N GLU A 190 -0.58 8.99 -8.72
CA GLU A 190 -0.93 10.16 -9.54
C GLU A 190 -1.49 11.34 -8.69
N ASP A 191 -2.06 11.04 -7.52
CA ASP A 191 -2.62 11.98 -6.55
C ASP A 191 -1.68 12.29 -5.36
N GLU A 192 -0.38 11.91 -5.42
CA GLU A 192 0.57 12.05 -4.30
C GLU A 192 0.62 13.47 -3.74
N SER A 193 0.69 14.48 -4.61
CA SER A 193 0.77 15.88 -4.17
C SER A 193 -0.44 16.31 -3.36
N THR A 194 -1.65 15.86 -3.73
CA THR A 194 -2.87 16.20 -3.00
C THR A 194 -2.86 15.56 -1.62
N VAL A 195 -2.51 14.27 -1.55
CA VAL A 195 -2.45 13.54 -0.28
C VAL A 195 -1.35 14.08 0.64
N VAL A 196 -0.26 14.62 0.11
CA VAL A 196 0.78 15.31 0.91
C VAL A 196 0.22 16.58 1.57
N GLU A 197 -0.58 17.37 0.86
CA GLU A 197 -1.24 18.54 1.45
C GLU A 197 -2.27 18.12 2.50
N ASP A 198 -3.02 17.05 2.26
CA ASP A 198 -3.97 16.50 3.24
C ASP A 198 -3.25 16.05 4.51
N TYR A 199 -2.13 15.31 4.38
CA TYR A 199 -1.29 14.92 5.51
C TYR A 199 -0.75 16.14 6.27
N LEU A 200 -0.26 17.16 5.55
CA LEU A 200 0.25 18.38 6.15
C LEU A 200 -0.84 19.06 7.00
N LYS A 201 -2.03 19.23 6.41
CA LYS A 201 -3.19 19.84 7.06
C LYS A 201 -3.63 19.05 8.28
N GLU A 202 -3.81 17.74 8.15
CA GLU A 202 -4.23 16.87 9.25
C GLU A 202 -3.23 16.90 10.41
N LEU A 203 -1.92 16.84 10.12
CA LEU A 203 -0.90 16.93 11.15
C LEU A 203 -0.93 18.29 11.85
N THR A 204 -1.08 19.39 11.13
CA THR A 204 -1.21 20.71 11.75
C THR A 204 -2.48 20.83 12.60
N ASP A 205 -3.58 20.20 12.17
CA ASP A 205 -4.87 20.27 12.86
C ASP A 205 -4.92 19.40 14.12
N ILE A 206 -4.35 18.20 14.06
CA ILE A 206 -4.27 17.25 15.18
C ILE A 206 -3.35 17.79 16.26
N TYR A 207 -2.17 18.29 15.87
CA TYR A 207 -1.14 18.76 16.81
C TYR A 207 -1.23 20.26 17.12
N LYS A 208 -2.28 20.94 16.64
CA LYS A 208 -2.54 22.36 16.91
C LYS A 208 -1.36 23.27 16.57
N ILE A 209 -0.77 23.05 15.39
CA ILE A 209 0.36 23.84 14.89
C ILE A 209 -0.20 24.87 13.91
N ASP A 210 -0.14 26.15 14.28
CA ASP A 210 -0.51 27.25 13.37
C ASP A 210 0.63 27.55 12.39
N LEU A 211 0.80 26.67 11.40
CA LEU A 211 1.92 26.71 10.47
C LEU A 211 2.02 28.03 9.69
N PHE A 212 0.88 28.66 9.41
CA PHE A 212 0.80 29.90 8.63
C PHE A 212 0.51 31.13 9.51
N ASN A 213 0.62 31.03 10.83
CA ASN A 213 0.40 32.16 11.75
C ASN A 213 -0.92 32.92 11.48
N GLU A 214 -1.99 32.19 11.15
CA GLU A 214 -3.30 32.76 10.81
C GLU A 214 -4.16 33.05 12.06
N GLY A 215 -3.61 32.78 13.25
CA GLY A 215 -4.33 32.87 14.52
C GLY A 215 -5.39 31.79 14.65
N LYS A 216 -5.15 30.58 14.09
CA LYS A 216 -6.13 29.48 14.07
C LYS A 216 -6.42 28.88 15.45
N TYR A 217 -5.45 28.94 16.36
CA TYR A 217 -5.55 28.36 17.70
C TYR A 217 -5.35 29.43 18.79
N PRO A 218 -6.19 30.49 18.83
CA PRO A 218 -6.01 31.58 19.78
C PRO A 218 -6.36 31.08 21.19
N GLY A 219 -5.40 31.14 22.10
CA GLY A 219 -5.60 30.83 23.53
C GLY A 219 -5.06 29.49 24.03
N GLU A 220 -4.41 28.67 23.18
CA GLU A 220 -3.74 27.43 23.62
C GLU A 220 -2.19 27.55 23.69
N GLU A 221 -1.64 28.73 23.38
CA GLU A 221 -0.18 29.00 23.36
C GLU A 221 0.52 29.03 24.73
N GLN A 222 -0.18 28.77 25.85
CA GLN A 222 0.40 28.80 27.20
C GLN A 222 0.61 27.43 27.87
N ALA A 223 0.43 26.30 27.19
CA ALA A 223 0.61 24.99 27.84
C ALA A 223 2.01 24.35 27.70
N GLU A 224 2.84 24.72 26.70
CA GLU A 224 4.13 24.05 26.47
C GLU A 224 5.38 24.89 26.82
N THR A 225 5.26 26.19 27.06
CA THR A 225 6.42 27.07 27.30
C THR A 225 6.92 27.09 28.75
N GLU A 226 6.13 26.63 29.73
CA GLU A 226 6.52 26.57 31.16
C GLU A 226 7.19 25.25 31.59
N ARG A 227 7.35 24.25 30.72
CA ARG A 227 8.06 22.99 31.06
C ARG A 227 9.58 23.04 30.86
N LYS A 228 10.18 24.24 30.91
CA LYS A 228 11.64 24.42 30.99
C LYS A 228 12.05 24.93 32.37
N THR A 229 11.64 24.24 33.42
CA THR A 229 12.41 24.12 34.67
C THR A 229 11.75 23.07 35.57
N ILE A 230 12.58 22.27 36.24
CA ILE A 230 12.24 21.27 37.28
C ILE A 230 12.08 19.82 36.77
N SER A 231 13.24 19.16 36.74
CA SER A 231 13.53 17.78 37.20
C SER A 231 12.47 16.67 37.05
N THR A 232 12.89 15.60 36.35
CA THR A 232 12.59 14.18 36.63
C THR A 232 11.16 13.80 37.04
N GLY A 233 10.38 13.29 36.09
CA GLY A 233 9.15 12.54 36.38
C GLY A 233 8.32 12.30 35.12
N LEU A 234 7.96 11.03 34.88
CA LEU A 234 7.09 10.58 33.77
C LEU A 234 5.71 11.29 33.75
N SER A 235 5.08 11.22 32.57
CA SER A 235 3.71 11.63 32.17
C SER A 235 3.64 13.01 31.49
N SER A 236 3.15 13.15 30.26
CA SER A 236 2.00 12.52 29.62
C SER A 236 2.26 12.25 28.13
N VAL A 237 2.48 10.98 27.78
CA VAL A 237 2.40 10.47 26.40
C VAL A 237 0.92 10.18 26.13
N PRO A 238 0.33 10.58 24.98
CA PRO A 238 -1.01 10.12 24.59
C PRO A 238 -1.05 8.59 24.62
N LYS A 239 -2.09 8.01 25.22
CA LYS A 239 -2.13 6.56 25.41
C LYS A 239 -2.36 5.89 24.06
N LEU A 240 -1.89 4.64 23.96
CA LEU A 240 -2.05 3.80 22.76
C LEU A 240 -3.53 3.70 22.31
N ASP A 241 -4.47 3.84 23.25
CA ASP A 241 -5.93 3.86 23.01
C ASP A 241 -6.39 5.02 22.10
N ASP A 242 -5.69 6.17 22.11
CA ASP A 242 -6.05 7.34 21.30
C ASP A 242 -5.72 7.11 19.80
N LEU A 243 -4.79 6.20 19.50
CA LEU A 243 -4.38 5.82 18.14
C LEU A 243 -5.28 4.73 17.55
N ASP A 244 -5.79 3.81 18.38
CA ASP A 244 -6.80 2.83 17.95
C ASP A 244 -8.15 3.51 17.67
N ASP A 245 -8.49 4.57 18.41
CA ASP A 245 -9.65 5.42 18.10
C ASP A 245 -9.47 6.18 16.77
N LEU A 246 -8.23 6.65 16.49
CA LEU A 246 -7.87 7.22 15.18
C LEU A 246 -8.11 6.22 14.04
N LYS A 247 -7.66 4.97 14.23
CA LYS A 247 -7.82 3.90 13.24
C LYS A 247 -9.30 3.57 13.00
N SER A 248 -10.09 3.47 14.06
CA SER A 248 -11.54 3.22 13.97
C SER A 248 -12.27 4.33 13.20
N ARG A 249 -11.85 5.59 13.39
CA ARG A 249 -12.40 6.74 12.67
C ARG A 249 -11.97 6.80 11.20
N PHE A 250 -10.73 6.37 10.89
CA PHE A 250 -10.25 6.22 9.51
C PHE A 250 -11.01 5.13 8.73
N GLU A 251 -11.40 4.03 9.38
CA GLU A 251 -12.22 2.99 8.73
C GLU A 251 -13.68 3.42 8.55
N ALA A 252 -14.22 4.24 9.45
CA ALA A 252 -15.60 4.75 9.34
C ALA A 252 -15.81 5.71 8.16
N LEU A 253 -14.76 6.41 7.73
CA LEU A 253 -14.78 7.35 6.60
C LEU A 253 -14.66 6.67 5.23
N LYS A 254 -14.45 5.36 5.20
CA LYS A 254 -14.37 4.55 3.97
C LYS A 254 -15.73 3.92 3.55
N LYS A 255 -16.82 4.19 4.28
CA LYS A 255 -18.20 3.85 3.92
C LYS A 255 -18.92 5.06 3.32
#